data_AF-A0A7C2T309-F1
#
_entry.id   AF-A0A7C2T309-F1
#
_cell.length_a   1.000
_cell.length_b   1.000
_cell.length_c   1.000
_cell.angle_alpha   90.00
_cell.angle_beta   90.00
_cell.angle_gamma   90.00
#
_symmetry.space_group_name_H-M   'P 1'
#
loop_
_entity.id
_entity.type
_entity.pdbx_description
1 polymer ?
#
loop_
_entity_poly.entity_id
_entity_poly.type
_entity_poly.pdbx_seq_one_letter_code
_entity_poly.pdbx_strand_id
1 'polypeptide(L)'
;SAGMRMRLAFATTIFVDPRLLVIDEVLAVGDFRFRQKCLERVRALRANSAFVFASHSMNDIARFCDRVLVLEKGRVATIDSPDAAIKAYLDKQGRSPASPVKPTKPAPPRSGEVARLDRYEPEPFANDAVVHDLEFEINGAAPATLSLAHGEGIRIRAAARIARACRRLSFGVTILTRDGGGVFGAASDSQGQSLAIEGPQSVEALVEIPNLLLNPGEYRLYFNIRDGLELLLRKELAPFTIRRPEYNTWGVLTIPHQWTVSKADL
;
A
#
# COMPACT_ATOMS: atom_id res chain seq x y z
N SER A 1 -27.50 0.42 -12.26
CA SER A 1 -27.07 0.58 -10.84
C SER A 1 -26.34 1.91 -10.67
N ALA A 2 -26.20 2.42 -9.44
CA ALA A 2 -25.43 3.64 -9.17
C ALA A 2 -23.95 3.51 -9.60
N GLY A 3 -23.35 2.33 -9.43
CA GLY A 3 -21.99 2.04 -9.89
C GLY A 3 -21.82 2.14 -11.40
N MET A 4 -22.77 1.65 -12.21
CA MET A 4 -22.69 1.78 -13.67
C MET A 4 -22.83 3.24 -14.14
N ARG A 5 -23.66 4.05 -13.48
CA ARG A 5 -23.78 5.48 -13.77
C ARG A 5 -22.49 6.22 -13.50
N MET A 6 -21.82 5.93 -12.38
CA MET A 6 -20.49 6.50 -12.09
C MET A 6 -19.42 6.04 -13.08
N ARG A 7 -19.43 4.77 -13.48
CA ARG A 7 -18.50 4.27 -14.52
C ARG A 7 -18.69 5.00 -15.85
N LEU A 8 -19.93 5.24 -16.28
CA LEU A 8 -20.25 5.98 -17.50
C LEU A 8 -19.91 7.47 -17.37
N ALA A 9 -20.24 8.10 -16.24
CA ALA A 9 -19.90 9.50 -15.98
C ALA A 9 -18.38 9.72 -15.97
N PHE A 10 -17.63 8.81 -15.35
CA PHE A 10 -16.17 8.84 -15.39
C PHE A 10 -15.68 8.64 -16.82
N ALA A 11 -16.11 7.57 -17.51
CA ALA A 11 -15.70 7.28 -18.89
C ALA A 11 -15.92 8.49 -19.81
N THR A 12 -17.09 9.10 -19.79
CA THR A 12 -17.39 10.29 -20.60
C THR A 12 -16.52 11.49 -20.24
N THR A 13 -16.25 11.73 -18.96
CA THR A 13 -15.45 12.87 -18.47
C THR A 13 -13.97 12.72 -18.78
N ILE A 14 -13.43 11.49 -18.83
CA ILE A 14 -12.01 11.27 -19.12
C ILE A 14 -11.65 11.24 -20.61
N PHE A 15 -12.64 11.07 -21.49
CA PHE A 15 -12.44 11.14 -22.95
C PHE A 15 -12.43 12.58 -23.49
N VAL A 16 -12.78 13.54 -22.64
CA VAL A 16 -12.58 14.96 -22.93
C VAL A 16 -11.15 15.36 -22.52
N ASP A 17 -10.61 16.43 -23.09
CA ASP A 17 -9.33 17.04 -22.69
C ASP A 17 -9.59 18.31 -21.84
N PRO A 18 -10.00 18.17 -20.56
CA PRO A 18 -10.36 19.31 -19.74
C PRO A 18 -9.13 20.13 -19.36
N ARG A 19 -9.28 21.45 -19.20
CA ARG A 19 -8.23 22.29 -18.60
C ARG A 19 -8.14 22.12 -17.07
N LEU A 20 -9.25 21.77 -16.42
CA LEU A 20 -9.36 21.52 -14.99
C LEU A 20 -10.27 20.31 -14.76
N LEU A 21 -9.81 19.34 -13.98
CA LEU A 21 -10.59 18.20 -13.55
C LEU A 21 -10.79 18.22 -12.03
N VAL A 22 -12.04 18.20 -11.59
CA VAL A 22 -12.40 18.07 -10.17
C VAL A 22 -12.88 16.65 -9.93
N ILE A 23 -12.22 15.94 -9.01
CA ILE A 23 -12.52 14.57 -8.65
C ILE A 23 -12.86 14.55 -7.17
N ASP A 24 -14.12 14.30 -6.86
CA ASP A 24 -14.60 14.08 -5.50
C ASP A 24 -14.94 12.59 -5.33
N GLU A 25 -14.10 11.87 -4.58
CA GLU A 25 -14.30 10.45 -4.21
C GLU A 25 -14.54 9.44 -5.35
N VAL A 26 -14.41 9.82 -6.61
CA VAL A 26 -14.74 8.94 -7.76
C VAL A 26 -13.83 7.70 -7.82
N LEU A 27 -12.63 7.77 -7.23
CA LEU A 27 -11.72 6.61 -7.11
C LEU A 27 -12.18 5.55 -6.11
N ALA A 28 -13.19 5.85 -5.28
CA ALA A 28 -13.76 4.90 -4.33
C ALA A 28 -14.81 3.98 -4.98
N VAL A 29 -15.20 4.22 -6.24
CA VAL A 29 -16.28 3.48 -6.91
C VAL A 29 -15.76 2.67 -8.10
N GLY A 30 -16.16 1.41 -8.17
CA GLY A 30 -15.75 0.46 -9.20
C GLY A 30 -14.90 -0.69 -8.66
N ASP A 31 -14.62 -1.68 -9.50
CA ASP A 31 -13.70 -2.76 -9.15
C ASP A 31 -12.23 -2.28 -9.26
N PHE A 32 -11.31 -3.08 -8.71
CA PHE A 32 -9.89 -2.77 -8.69
C PHE A 32 -9.32 -2.43 -10.08
N ARG A 33 -9.75 -3.17 -11.12
CA ARG A 33 -9.30 -2.99 -12.50
C ARG A 33 -9.84 -1.71 -13.12
N PHE A 34 -11.11 -1.37 -12.88
CA PHE A 34 -11.69 -0.10 -13.30
C PHE A 34 -10.93 1.06 -12.69
N ARG A 35 -10.63 1.00 -11.38
CA ARG A 35 -9.83 2.02 -10.71
C ARG A 35 -8.45 2.20 -11.33
N GLN A 36 -7.74 1.12 -11.70
CA GLN A 36 -6.45 1.24 -12.40
C GLN A 36 -6.56 1.98 -13.73
N LYS A 37 -7.56 1.64 -14.57
CA LYS A 37 -7.82 2.35 -15.83
C LYS A 37 -8.08 3.84 -15.60
N CYS A 38 -8.83 4.17 -14.55
CA CYS A 38 -9.07 5.56 -14.16
C CYS A 38 -7.76 6.30 -13.85
N LEU A 39 -6.89 5.66 -13.08
CA LEU A 39 -5.60 6.23 -12.66
C LEU A 39 -4.64 6.44 -13.84
N GLU A 40 -4.53 5.46 -14.73
CA GLU A 40 -3.76 5.55 -15.98
C GLU A 40 -4.17 6.77 -16.81
N ARG A 41 -5.49 6.95 -17.01
CA ARG A 41 -5.99 8.08 -17.80
C ARG A 41 -5.79 9.43 -17.11
N VAL A 42 -6.01 9.50 -15.79
CA VAL A 42 -5.73 10.70 -14.98
C VAL A 42 -4.27 11.12 -15.12
N ARG A 43 -3.32 10.18 -15.16
CA ARG A 43 -1.89 10.47 -15.36
C ARG A 43 -1.59 11.05 -16.74
N ALA A 44 -2.17 10.46 -17.78
CA ALA A 44 -2.00 10.97 -19.14
C ALA A 44 -2.48 12.43 -19.25
N LEU A 45 -3.61 12.75 -18.59
CA LEU A 45 -4.16 14.11 -18.55
C LEU A 45 -3.36 15.07 -17.66
N ARG A 46 -2.66 14.58 -16.62
CA ARG A 46 -1.84 15.42 -15.70
C ARG A 46 -0.75 16.22 -16.40
N ALA A 47 -0.32 15.84 -17.59
CA ALA A 47 0.64 16.63 -18.36
C ALA A 47 0.05 17.99 -18.82
N ASN A 48 -1.26 18.05 -19.08
CA ASN A 48 -1.90 19.17 -19.78
C ASN A 48 -3.09 19.79 -19.01
N SER A 49 -3.46 19.24 -17.85
CA SER A 49 -4.66 19.60 -17.10
C SER A 49 -4.36 19.84 -15.62
N ALA A 50 -5.04 20.80 -15.00
CA ALA A 50 -5.03 20.99 -13.54
C ALA A 50 -6.00 20.01 -12.86
N PHE A 51 -5.68 19.58 -11.63
CA PHE A 51 -6.49 18.62 -10.88
C PHE A 51 -6.83 19.15 -9.48
N VAL A 52 -8.09 19.04 -9.10
CA VAL A 52 -8.56 19.18 -7.71
C VAL A 52 -9.08 17.82 -7.28
N PHE A 53 -8.49 17.26 -6.23
CA PHE A 53 -8.80 15.92 -5.75
C PHE A 53 -9.20 15.96 -4.27
N ALA A 54 -10.34 15.34 -3.96
CA ALA A 54 -10.83 15.15 -2.60
C ALA A 54 -10.97 13.64 -2.31
N SER A 55 -10.46 13.22 -1.15
CA SER A 55 -10.49 11.83 -0.68
C SER A 55 -10.40 11.76 0.84
N HIS A 56 -11.08 10.79 1.44
CA HIS A 56 -10.89 10.43 2.84
C HIS A 56 -9.64 9.59 3.12
N SER A 57 -8.96 9.09 2.08
CA SER A 57 -7.75 8.29 2.19
C SER A 57 -6.51 9.17 2.20
N MET A 58 -5.86 9.31 3.36
CA MET A 58 -4.61 10.09 3.49
C MET A 58 -3.49 9.54 2.62
N ASN A 59 -3.46 8.22 2.39
CA ASN A 59 -2.48 7.60 1.50
C ASN A 59 -2.70 8.01 0.04
N ASP A 60 -3.96 8.18 -0.38
CA ASP A 60 -4.25 8.68 -1.72
C ASP A 60 -3.88 10.17 -1.82
N ILE A 61 -4.24 10.99 -0.82
CA ILE A 61 -3.84 12.40 -0.78
C ILE A 61 -2.32 12.56 -0.85
N ALA A 62 -1.56 11.80 -0.04
CA ALA A 62 -0.10 11.81 -0.02
C ALA A 62 0.51 11.51 -1.40
N ARG A 63 -0.13 10.62 -2.15
CA ARG A 63 0.41 10.13 -3.42
C ARG A 63 -0.05 10.94 -4.64
N PHE A 64 -1.30 11.42 -4.65
CA PHE A 64 -1.90 12.07 -5.81
C PHE A 64 -1.65 13.58 -5.86
N CYS A 65 -1.60 14.24 -4.72
CA CYS A 65 -1.55 15.69 -4.66
C CYS A 65 -0.11 16.18 -4.69
N ASP A 66 0.17 17.27 -5.43
CA ASP A 66 1.44 18.00 -5.30
C ASP A 66 1.39 18.97 -4.12
N ARG A 67 0.19 19.48 -3.83
CA ARG A 67 -0.12 20.39 -2.73
C ARG A 67 -1.48 20.04 -2.16
N VAL A 68 -1.65 20.22 -0.86
CA VAL A 68 -2.88 19.91 -0.14
C VAL A 68 -3.33 21.13 0.63
N LEU A 69 -4.59 21.49 0.41
CA LEU A 69 -5.27 22.55 1.13
C LEU A 69 -6.12 21.91 2.23
N VAL A 70 -5.88 22.31 3.48
CA VAL A 70 -6.68 21.87 4.63
C VAL A 70 -7.69 22.95 4.98
N LEU A 71 -8.96 22.57 5.08
CA LEU A 71 -10.03 23.44 5.54
C LEU A 71 -10.37 23.18 7.00
N GLU A 72 -10.56 24.24 7.77
CA GLU A 72 -11.07 24.21 9.13
C GLU A 72 -12.23 25.20 9.26
N LYS A 73 -13.42 24.69 9.60
CA LYS A 73 -14.65 25.51 9.74
C LYS A 73 -14.89 26.44 8.54
N GLY A 74 -14.64 25.94 7.33
CA GLY A 74 -14.80 26.69 6.08
C GLY A 74 -13.70 27.70 5.76
N ARG A 75 -12.60 27.73 6.53
CA ARG A 75 -11.44 28.59 6.28
C ARG A 75 -10.21 27.76 5.94
N VAL A 76 -9.33 28.32 5.11
CA VAL A 76 -8.05 27.70 4.80
C VAL A 76 -7.18 27.71 6.06
N ALA A 77 -6.87 26.52 6.55
CA ALA A 77 -5.99 26.33 7.70
C ALA A 77 -4.53 26.26 7.27
N THR A 78 -4.23 25.54 6.18
CA THR A 78 -2.89 25.48 5.58
C THR A 78 -2.96 25.07 4.12
N ILE A 79 -1.93 25.42 3.34
CA ILE A 79 -1.68 24.89 2.00
C ILE A 79 -0.20 24.51 1.93
N ASP A 80 0.09 23.22 1.94
CA ASP A 80 1.46 22.71 2.02
C ASP A 80 1.65 21.48 1.12
N SER A 81 2.86 20.93 1.10
CA SER A 81 3.14 19.57 0.66
C SER A 81 2.20 18.56 1.34
N PRO A 82 1.89 17.43 0.68
CA PRO A 82 0.97 16.45 1.24
C PRO A 82 1.35 15.97 2.64
N ASP A 83 2.63 15.65 2.89
CA ASP A 83 3.07 15.14 4.19
C ASP A 83 2.85 16.16 5.32
N ALA A 84 3.23 17.43 5.09
CA ALA A 84 3.07 18.49 6.08
C ALA A 84 1.59 18.82 6.32
N ALA A 85 0.78 18.87 5.26
CA ALA A 85 -0.65 19.14 5.36
C ALA A 85 -1.42 18.00 6.04
N ILE A 86 -1.10 16.74 5.72
CA ILE A 86 -1.68 15.56 6.37
C ILE A 86 -1.34 15.56 7.86
N LYS A 87 -0.07 15.82 8.21
CA LYS A 87 0.35 15.95 9.60
C LYS A 87 -0.47 17.04 10.32
N ALA A 88 -0.56 18.24 9.75
CA ALA A 88 -1.31 19.34 10.33
C ALA A 88 -2.82 19.03 10.48
N TYR A 89 -3.40 18.30 9.54
CA TYR A 89 -4.78 17.83 9.61
C TYR A 89 -4.99 16.82 10.75
N LEU A 90 -4.10 15.82 10.86
CA LEU A 90 -4.18 14.76 11.86
C LEU A 90 -3.95 15.28 13.29
N ASP A 91 -2.97 16.18 13.47
CA ASP A 91 -2.67 16.82 14.75
C ASP A 91 -3.90 17.60 15.28
N LYS A 92 -4.61 18.30 14.38
CA LYS A 92 -5.86 19.02 14.73
C LYS A 92 -7.04 18.12 15.05
N GLN A 93 -7.07 16.89 14.53
CA GLN A 93 -8.08 15.89 14.89
C GLN A 93 -7.79 15.17 16.21
N GLY A 94 -6.72 15.54 16.93
CA GLY A 94 -6.28 14.81 18.11
C GLY A 94 -5.77 13.40 17.80
N ARG A 95 -5.45 13.13 16.53
CA ARG A 95 -4.86 11.88 16.06
C ARG A 95 -3.39 12.13 15.75
N SER A 96 -2.56 12.25 16.78
CA SER A 96 -1.10 12.22 16.55
C SER A 96 -0.70 10.88 15.90
N PRO A 97 0.33 10.84 15.02
CA PRO A 97 0.79 9.60 14.38
C PRO A 97 1.44 8.58 15.33
N ALA A 98 1.52 8.86 16.63
CA ALA A 98 2.02 7.93 17.63
C ALA A 98 1.50 8.30 19.03
N SER A 99 0.46 7.61 19.51
CA SER A 99 0.26 7.30 20.94
C SER A 99 -0.96 6.40 21.20
N PRO A 100 -0.95 5.63 22.31
CA PRO A 100 -1.55 4.30 22.41
C PRO A 100 -3.08 4.32 22.56
N VAL A 101 -3.74 3.35 21.92
CA VAL A 101 -5.16 3.04 22.11
C VAL A 101 -5.37 2.65 23.57
N LYS A 102 -5.99 3.52 24.38
CA LYS A 102 -6.59 3.11 25.64
C LYS A 102 -7.83 2.26 25.34
N PRO A 103 -7.96 1.06 25.94
CA PRO A 103 -9.15 0.23 25.75
C PRO A 103 -10.35 0.92 26.43
N THR A 104 -11.27 1.44 25.63
CA THR A 104 -12.61 1.80 26.11
C THR A 104 -13.59 0.73 25.64
N LYS A 105 -14.42 0.26 26.58
CA LYS A 105 -15.43 -0.79 26.34
C LYS A 105 -16.31 -0.41 25.13
N PRO A 106 -16.56 -1.31 24.17
CA PRO A 106 -17.36 -0.98 23.00
C PRO A 106 -18.83 -0.81 23.41
N ALA A 107 -19.39 0.36 23.12
CA ALA A 107 -20.84 0.52 22.98
C ALA A 107 -21.29 -0.21 21.70
N PRO A 108 -22.48 -0.84 21.69
CA PRO A 108 -22.96 -1.53 20.50
C PRO A 108 -23.18 -0.52 19.36
N PRO A 109 -22.66 -0.78 18.14
CA PRO A 109 -22.83 0.14 17.02
C PRO A 109 -24.30 0.15 16.56
N ARG A 110 -24.83 1.36 16.34
CA ARG A 110 -26.11 1.57 15.65
C ARG A 110 -25.93 1.21 14.18
N SER A 111 -26.94 0.54 13.65
CA SER A 111 -27.10 0.08 12.27
C SER A 111 -26.75 1.16 11.24
N GLY A 112 -25.73 0.84 10.42
CA GLY A 112 -25.21 1.66 9.33
C GLY A 112 -23.77 1.24 9.13
N GLU A 113 -23.53 0.32 8.19
CA GLU A 113 -22.25 -0.34 7.91
C GLU A 113 -21.04 0.59 8.02
N VAL A 114 -20.37 0.52 9.17
CA VAL A 114 -18.98 0.92 9.30
C VAL A 114 -18.20 -0.24 8.72
N ALA A 115 -17.67 -0.09 7.51
CA ALA A 115 -16.83 -1.09 6.88
C ALA A 115 -15.70 -1.46 7.84
N ARG A 116 -15.79 -2.66 8.39
CA ARG A 116 -14.68 -3.34 9.06
C ARG A 116 -13.47 -3.22 8.14
N LEU A 117 -12.35 -2.71 8.65
CA LEU A 117 -11.06 -2.85 7.97
C LEU A 117 -10.56 -4.30 8.12
N ASP A 118 -11.45 -5.29 7.92
CA ASP A 118 -11.19 -6.69 8.25
C ASP A 118 -11.10 -7.48 6.95
N ARG A 119 -9.88 -7.97 6.68
CA ARG A 119 -9.46 -8.84 5.56
C ARG A 119 -9.32 -8.15 4.22
N TYR A 120 -8.07 -8.03 3.79
CA TYR A 120 -7.69 -7.63 2.44
C TYR A 120 -7.17 -8.86 1.71
N GLU A 121 -7.95 -9.36 0.75
CA GLU A 121 -7.48 -10.34 -0.22
C GLU A 121 -7.09 -9.61 -1.51
N PRO A 122 -5.79 -9.31 -1.71
CA PRO A 122 -5.39 -8.63 -2.93
C PRO A 122 -5.60 -9.52 -4.14
N GLU A 123 -6.44 -9.07 -5.07
CA GLU A 123 -6.52 -9.70 -6.39
C GLU A 123 -5.17 -9.58 -7.12
N PRO A 124 -4.66 -10.67 -7.71
CA PRO A 124 -3.54 -10.62 -8.63
C PRO A 124 -3.81 -9.68 -9.79
N PHE A 125 -2.79 -8.98 -10.24
CA PHE A 125 -2.89 -8.03 -11.33
C PHE A 125 -1.57 -7.97 -12.10
N ALA A 126 -1.65 -7.99 -13.42
CA ALA A 126 -0.52 -7.74 -14.30
C ALA A 126 -0.99 -6.82 -15.42
N ASN A 127 -0.24 -5.74 -15.64
CA ASN A 127 -0.35 -4.96 -16.86
C ASN A 127 0.60 -5.56 -17.90
N ASP A 128 0.11 -6.56 -18.63
CA ASP A 128 0.89 -7.31 -19.62
C ASP A 128 1.36 -6.46 -20.80
N ALA A 129 0.83 -5.23 -20.96
CA ALA A 129 1.37 -4.29 -21.94
C ALA A 129 2.65 -3.61 -21.45
N VAL A 130 2.87 -3.55 -20.13
CA VAL A 130 3.97 -2.78 -19.50
C VAL A 130 5.05 -3.67 -18.91
N VAL A 131 4.69 -4.77 -18.24
CA VAL A 131 5.64 -5.62 -17.51
C VAL A 131 5.82 -6.95 -18.25
N HIS A 132 7.04 -7.25 -18.64
CA HIS A 132 7.45 -8.45 -19.39
C HIS A 132 8.60 -9.16 -18.69
N ASP A 133 8.91 -10.39 -19.12
CA ASP A 133 10.11 -11.15 -18.75
C ASP A 133 10.37 -11.17 -17.24
N LEU A 134 9.34 -11.51 -16.48
CA LEU A 134 9.34 -11.41 -15.02
C LEU A 134 9.98 -12.64 -14.38
N GLU A 135 11.08 -12.42 -13.66
CA GLU A 135 11.82 -13.43 -12.92
C GLU A 135 11.89 -13.08 -11.43
N PHE A 136 11.81 -14.09 -10.58
CA PHE A 136 11.94 -13.94 -9.14
C PHE A 136 12.87 -14.98 -8.55
N GLU A 137 13.58 -14.59 -7.52
CA GLU A 137 14.27 -15.49 -6.62
C GLU A 137 13.97 -15.10 -5.17
N ILE A 138 13.68 -16.10 -4.33
CA ILE A 138 13.61 -15.96 -2.89
C ILE A 138 14.76 -16.78 -2.29
N ASN A 139 15.62 -16.12 -1.53
CA ASN A 139 16.82 -16.73 -0.93
C ASN A 139 17.70 -17.48 -1.97
N GLY A 140 17.74 -16.98 -3.21
CA GLY A 140 18.55 -17.55 -4.31
C GLY A 140 17.91 -18.71 -5.06
N ALA A 141 16.63 -19.02 -4.82
CA ALA A 141 15.89 -20.07 -5.53
C ALA A 141 14.56 -19.54 -6.09
N ALA A 142 14.01 -20.23 -7.09
CA ALA A 142 12.69 -19.88 -7.62
C ALA A 142 11.61 -19.91 -6.51
N PRO A 143 10.57 -19.05 -6.56
CA PRO A 143 9.53 -19.03 -5.54
C PRO A 143 8.85 -20.38 -5.37
N ALA A 144 8.87 -20.89 -4.14
CA ALA A 144 8.20 -22.11 -3.71
C ALA A 144 7.69 -21.90 -2.27
N THR A 145 6.84 -22.80 -1.78
CA THR A 145 6.38 -22.73 -0.39
C THR A 145 7.57 -22.76 0.57
N LEU A 146 7.72 -21.71 1.38
CA LEU A 146 8.84 -21.58 2.31
C LEU A 146 8.44 -22.06 3.70
N SER A 147 9.39 -22.66 4.41
CA SER A 147 9.30 -22.89 5.84
C SER A 147 10.49 -22.20 6.47
N LEU A 148 10.23 -21.20 7.33
CA LEU A 148 11.25 -20.34 7.92
C LEU A 148 11.20 -20.46 9.45
N ALA A 149 12.35 -20.31 10.10
CA ALA A 149 12.40 -20.15 11.55
C ALA A 149 12.00 -18.72 11.95
N HIS A 150 11.56 -18.56 13.20
CA HIS A 150 11.41 -17.23 13.78
C HIS A 150 12.75 -16.47 13.74
N GLY A 151 12.73 -15.23 13.25
CA GLY A 151 13.93 -14.41 13.09
C GLY A 151 14.74 -14.72 11.83
N GLU A 152 14.40 -15.75 11.05
CA GLU A 152 15.05 -16.02 9.77
C GLU A 152 14.71 -14.91 8.76
N GLY A 153 15.69 -14.55 7.92
CA GLY A 153 15.52 -13.50 6.92
C GLY A 153 14.93 -14.00 5.60
N ILE A 154 14.40 -13.07 4.82
CA ILE A 154 14.03 -13.29 3.42
C ILE A 154 14.75 -12.25 2.55
N ARG A 155 15.39 -12.72 1.48
CA ARG A 155 15.91 -11.90 0.37
C ARG A 155 15.08 -12.20 -0.88
N ILE A 156 14.53 -11.17 -1.50
CA ILE A 156 13.75 -11.28 -2.74
C ILE A 156 14.47 -10.48 -3.84
N ARG A 157 14.88 -11.16 -4.91
CA ARG A 157 15.33 -10.56 -6.17
C ARG A 157 14.18 -10.63 -7.16
N ALA A 158 13.89 -9.53 -7.85
CA ALA A 158 12.91 -9.47 -8.93
C ALA A 158 13.53 -8.76 -10.13
N ALA A 159 13.52 -9.41 -11.28
CA ALA A 159 13.91 -8.81 -12.56
C ALA A 159 12.70 -8.74 -13.49
N ALA A 160 12.57 -7.66 -14.24
CA ALA A 160 11.50 -7.47 -15.21
C ALA A 160 11.94 -6.56 -16.35
N ARG A 161 11.33 -6.70 -17.52
CA ARG A 161 11.41 -5.73 -18.61
C ARG A 161 10.20 -4.81 -18.57
N ILE A 162 10.44 -3.50 -18.48
CA ILE A 162 9.39 -2.48 -18.55
C ILE A 162 9.31 -1.95 -19.98
N ALA A 163 8.13 -1.95 -20.60
CA ALA A 163 7.96 -1.63 -22.02
C ALA A 163 7.69 -0.15 -22.34
N ARG A 164 7.67 0.73 -21.34
CA ARG A 164 7.43 2.17 -21.52
C ARG A 164 8.22 3.01 -20.52
N ALA A 165 8.26 4.32 -20.78
CA ALA A 165 8.76 5.28 -19.81
C ALA A 165 7.93 5.25 -18.50
N CYS A 166 8.63 5.35 -17.37
CA CYS A 166 8.05 5.47 -16.04
C CYS A 166 8.78 6.59 -15.28
N ARG A 167 8.04 7.38 -14.50
CA ARG A 167 8.63 8.54 -13.78
C ARG A 167 8.93 8.23 -12.32
N ARG A 168 8.15 7.33 -11.70
CA ARG A 168 8.27 6.96 -10.29
C ARG A 168 8.13 5.44 -10.14
N LEU A 169 8.93 4.68 -10.87
CA LEU A 169 8.91 3.22 -10.78
C LEU A 169 9.36 2.78 -9.38
N SER A 170 8.53 2.02 -8.69
CA SER A 170 8.80 1.51 -7.35
C SER A 170 8.41 0.04 -7.21
N PHE A 171 9.12 -0.64 -6.32
CA PHE A 171 8.98 -2.07 -6.06
C PHE A 171 8.60 -2.26 -4.61
N GLY A 172 7.64 -3.13 -4.32
CA GLY A 172 7.16 -3.30 -2.97
C GLY A 172 6.81 -4.73 -2.62
N VAL A 173 6.99 -5.06 -1.35
CA VAL A 173 6.64 -6.35 -0.76
C VAL A 173 5.51 -6.17 0.24
N THR A 174 4.64 -7.15 0.32
CA THR A 174 3.56 -7.17 1.31
C THR A 174 3.44 -8.57 1.89
N ILE A 175 3.40 -8.65 3.22
CA ILE A 175 3.13 -9.88 3.96
C ILE A 175 1.75 -9.77 4.56
N LEU A 176 0.93 -10.78 4.29
CA LEU A 176 -0.39 -10.95 4.88
C LEU A 176 -0.42 -12.24 5.69
N THR A 177 -1.29 -12.31 6.69
CA THR A 177 -1.71 -13.59 7.27
C THR A 177 -2.49 -14.39 6.22
N ARG A 178 -2.66 -15.70 6.45
CA ARG A 178 -3.47 -16.58 5.58
C ARG A 178 -4.87 -16.02 5.28
N ASP A 179 -5.51 -15.38 6.27
CA ASP A 179 -6.86 -14.81 6.18
C ASP A 179 -6.91 -13.36 5.66
N GLY A 180 -5.78 -12.83 5.14
CA GLY A 180 -5.73 -11.50 4.52
C GLY A 180 -5.58 -10.35 5.52
N GLY A 181 -5.19 -10.63 6.76
CA GLY A 181 -4.78 -9.61 7.72
C GLY A 181 -3.44 -8.99 7.30
N GLY A 182 -3.37 -7.66 7.24
CA GLY A 182 -2.13 -6.95 6.91
C GLY A 182 -1.09 -7.11 8.01
N VAL A 183 0.12 -7.58 7.66
CA VAL A 183 1.23 -7.77 8.61
C VAL A 183 2.35 -6.78 8.37
N PHE A 184 2.83 -6.72 7.13
CA PHE A 184 3.96 -5.88 6.75
C PHE A 184 3.81 -5.40 5.31
N GLY A 185 4.26 -4.18 5.05
CA GLY A 185 4.35 -3.63 3.71
C GLY A 185 5.53 -2.68 3.63
N ALA A 186 6.35 -2.84 2.61
CA ALA A 186 7.45 -1.94 2.31
C ALA A 186 7.52 -1.70 0.80
N ALA A 187 7.98 -0.51 0.42
CA ALA A 187 8.19 -0.15 -0.96
C ALA A 187 9.46 0.69 -1.11
N SER A 188 10.15 0.54 -2.23
CA SER A 188 11.42 1.21 -2.49
C SER A 188 11.29 2.73 -2.47
N ASP A 189 10.13 3.27 -2.84
CA ASP A 189 9.83 4.71 -2.79
C ASP A 189 9.82 5.29 -1.37
N SER A 190 9.41 4.52 -0.36
CA SER A 190 9.48 4.94 1.06
C SER A 190 10.92 5.15 1.57
N GLN A 191 11.91 4.65 0.83
CA GLN A 191 13.34 4.83 1.08
C GLN A 191 14.01 5.72 0.03
N GLY A 192 13.23 6.44 -0.79
CA GLY A 192 13.74 7.29 -1.86
C GLY A 192 14.33 6.53 -3.06
N GLN A 193 14.15 5.21 -3.13
CA GLN A 193 14.67 4.34 -4.19
C GLN A 193 13.64 4.15 -5.32
N SER A 194 13.06 5.26 -5.80
CA SER A 194 12.24 5.24 -7.03
C SER A 194 13.12 5.41 -8.25
N LEU A 195 12.78 4.74 -9.34
CA LEU A 195 13.49 4.84 -10.62
C LEU A 195 12.67 5.64 -11.63
N ALA A 196 13.36 6.45 -12.43
CA ALA A 196 12.82 6.99 -13.67
C ALA A 196 13.50 6.28 -14.84
N ILE A 197 12.70 5.87 -15.83
CA ILE A 197 13.18 5.26 -17.08
C ILE A 197 12.52 5.99 -18.25
N GLU A 198 13.27 6.22 -19.32
CA GLU A 198 12.82 7.04 -20.46
C GLU A 198 12.13 6.23 -21.57
N GLY A 199 12.22 4.90 -21.50
CA GLY A 199 11.69 4.00 -22.51
C GLY A 199 11.78 2.53 -22.08
N PRO A 200 11.63 1.59 -23.03
CA PRO A 200 11.72 0.18 -22.72
C PRO A 200 13.08 -0.20 -22.10
N GLN A 201 13.07 -0.75 -20.88
CA GLN A 201 14.30 -1.03 -20.13
C GLN A 201 14.11 -2.20 -19.17
N SER A 202 15.15 -3.02 -19.02
CA SER A 202 15.22 -4.05 -17.97
C SER A 202 15.57 -3.43 -16.62
N VAL A 203 14.84 -3.83 -15.58
CA VAL A 203 15.00 -3.34 -14.22
C VAL A 203 15.13 -4.52 -13.27
N GLU A 204 15.88 -4.31 -12.19
CA GLU A 204 16.05 -5.27 -11.11
C GLU A 204 15.81 -4.58 -9.78
N ALA A 205 15.17 -5.30 -8.86
CA ALA A 205 14.97 -4.88 -7.49
C ALA A 205 15.39 -5.99 -6.53
N LEU A 206 16.14 -5.61 -5.50
CA LEU A 206 16.52 -6.45 -4.38
C LEU A 206 15.93 -5.87 -3.11
N VAL A 207 15.20 -6.70 -2.35
CA VAL A 207 14.75 -6.35 -1.01
C VAL A 207 15.19 -7.42 -0.02
N GLU A 208 15.79 -6.97 1.07
CA GLU A 208 16.25 -7.82 2.17
C GLU A 208 15.47 -7.49 3.43
N ILE A 209 14.85 -8.51 4.01
CA ILE A 209 14.21 -8.47 5.32
C ILE A 209 15.04 -9.38 6.21
N PRO A 210 16.02 -8.86 6.96
CA PRO A 210 17.04 -9.69 7.61
C PRO A 210 16.47 -10.50 8.79
N ASN A 211 15.44 -10.00 9.47
CA ASN A 211 14.85 -10.65 10.64
C ASN A 211 13.33 -10.64 10.56
N LEU A 212 12.71 -11.74 10.15
CA LEU A 212 11.26 -11.89 10.25
C LEU A 212 10.87 -12.28 11.66
N LEU A 213 10.53 -11.29 12.46
CA LEU A 213 10.05 -11.47 13.84
C LEU A 213 8.58 -11.93 13.90
N LEU A 214 8.12 -12.61 12.86
CA LEU A 214 6.78 -13.18 12.79
C LEU A 214 6.68 -14.38 13.72
N ASN A 215 5.51 -14.55 14.32
CA ASN A 215 5.22 -15.72 15.16
C ASN A 215 4.75 -16.89 14.30
N PRO A 216 4.72 -18.12 14.85
CA PRO A 216 4.31 -19.32 14.11
C PRO A 216 2.94 -19.16 13.45
N GLY A 217 2.85 -19.54 12.19
CA GLY A 217 1.63 -19.37 11.40
C GLY A 217 1.87 -19.48 9.90
N GLU A 218 0.77 -19.35 9.15
CA GLU A 218 0.75 -19.31 7.69
C GLU A 218 0.60 -17.87 7.20
N TYR A 219 1.43 -17.50 6.24
CA TYR A 219 1.54 -16.17 5.68
C TYR A 219 1.58 -16.22 4.16
N ARG A 220 1.25 -15.10 3.53
CA ARG A 220 1.28 -14.91 2.08
C ARG A 220 2.19 -13.75 1.74
N LEU A 221 3.11 -13.96 0.81
CA LEU A 221 4.06 -12.94 0.36
C LEU A 221 3.68 -12.45 -1.04
N TYR A 222 3.54 -11.14 -1.18
CA TYR A 222 3.26 -10.48 -2.44
C TYR A 222 4.39 -9.56 -2.85
N PHE A 223 4.61 -9.48 -4.15
CA PHE A 223 5.45 -8.49 -4.79
C PHE A 223 4.62 -7.57 -5.68
N ASN A 224 4.97 -6.30 -5.68
CA ASN A 224 4.28 -5.26 -6.41
C ASN A 224 5.28 -4.43 -7.22
N ILE A 225 4.91 -4.08 -8.45
CA ILE A 225 5.57 -3.05 -9.25
C ILE A 225 4.57 -1.93 -9.47
N ARG A 226 4.99 -0.69 -9.27
CA ARG A 226 4.18 0.50 -9.48
C ARG A 226 4.98 1.52 -10.25
N ASP A 227 4.31 2.35 -11.03
CA ASP A 227 4.86 3.64 -11.43
C ASP A 227 4.05 4.64 -10.63
N GLY A 228 4.54 5.18 -9.51
CA GLY A 228 3.76 5.93 -8.53
C GLY A 228 2.49 5.20 -8.06
N LEU A 229 1.33 5.68 -8.49
CA LEU A 229 0.00 5.22 -8.09
C LEU A 229 -0.57 4.09 -8.90
N GLU A 230 -0.18 3.98 -10.17
CA GLU A 230 -0.59 2.89 -11.02
C GLU A 230 0.11 1.63 -10.55
N LEU A 231 -0.68 0.60 -10.26
CA LEU A 231 -0.15 -0.73 -10.06
C LEU A 231 0.14 -1.31 -11.44
N LEU A 232 1.38 -1.69 -11.69
CA LEU A 232 1.79 -2.38 -12.91
C LEU A 232 1.76 -3.89 -12.71
N LEU A 233 2.12 -4.35 -11.51
CA LEU A 233 2.12 -5.74 -11.14
C LEU A 233 1.72 -5.89 -9.67
N ARG A 234 0.90 -6.88 -9.37
CA ARG A 234 0.78 -7.51 -8.06
C ARG A 234 0.73 -9.01 -8.26
N LYS A 235 1.71 -9.70 -7.71
CA LYS A 235 1.85 -11.14 -7.80
C LYS A 235 2.11 -11.72 -6.41
N GLU A 236 1.35 -12.74 -6.05
CA GLU A 236 1.72 -13.59 -4.92
C GLU A 236 2.95 -14.40 -5.32
N LEU A 237 4.02 -14.31 -4.54
CA LEU A 237 5.25 -15.04 -4.81
C LEU A 237 5.18 -16.45 -4.26
N ALA A 238 4.85 -16.57 -2.97
CA ALA A 238 4.68 -17.86 -2.32
C ALA A 238 3.91 -17.70 -1.01
N PRO A 239 3.10 -18.71 -0.62
CA PRO A 239 2.78 -18.88 0.79
C PRO A 239 4.04 -19.30 1.56
N PHE A 240 4.13 -18.91 2.81
CA PHE A 240 5.19 -19.39 3.69
C PHE A 240 4.70 -19.64 5.10
N THR A 241 5.44 -20.47 5.83
CA THR A 241 5.16 -20.82 7.21
C THR A 241 6.29 -20.39 8.11
N ILE A 242 5.96 -19.87 9.28
CA ILE A 242 6.91 -19.70 10.36
C ILE A 242 6.80 -20.92 11.28
N ARG A 243 7.89 -21.64 11.46
CA ARG A 243 7.97 -22.80 12.35
C ARG A 243 7.85 -22.38 13.81
N ARG A 244 7.32 -23.29 14.64
CA ARG A 244 7.19 -23.08 16.08
C ARG A 244 8.56 -23.01 16.75
N PRO A 245 8.91 -21.91 17.46
CA PRO A 245 10.10 -21.87 18.30
C PRO A 245 9.90 -22.71 19.57
N GLU A 246 10.99 -22.94 20.31
CA GLU A 246 10.97 -23.71 21.58
C GLU A 246 10.21 -23.00 22.72
N TYR A 247 9.99 -21.70 22.61
CA TYR A 247 9.26 -20.89 23.58
C TYR A 247 7.88 -20.45 23.06
N ASN A 248 6.98 -20.13 23.97
CA ASN A 248 5.66 -19.62 23.60
C ASN A 248 5.75 -18.19 23.05
N THR A 249 5.03 -17.96 21.95
CA THR A 249 4.85 -16.65 21.33
C THR A 249 3.35 -16.36 21.23
N TRP A 250 2.98 -15.08 21.30
CA TRP A 250 1.58 -14.64 21.19
C TRP A 250 1.46 -13.49 20.19
N GLY A 251 0.33 -13.44 19.48
CA GLY A 251 0.09 -12.45 18.43
C GLY A 251 0.79 -12.80 17.11
N VAL A 252 0.86 -11.83 16.20
CA VAL A 252 1.40 -12.01 14.84
C VAL A 252 2.93 -11.83 14.78
N LEU A 253 3.51 -11.03 15.66
CA LEU A 253 4.94 -10.77 15.72
C LEU A 253 5.43 -10.69 17.17
N THR A 254 6.72 -10.96 17.37
CA THR A 254 7.42 -10.74 18.64
C THR A 254 8.31 -9.53 18.53
N ILE A 255 8.04 -8.51 19.35
CA ILE A 255 8.92 -7.33 19.45
C ILE A 255 10.12 -7.71 20.33
N PRO A 256 11.37 -7.36 19.96
CA PRO A 256 12.53 -7.60 20.81
C PRO A 256 12.34 -6.93 22.18
N HIS A 257 12.48 -7.70 23.25
CA HIS A 257 12.25 -7.24 24.62
C HIS A 257 13.12 -8.02 25.62
N GLN A 258 13.27 -7.48 26.82
CA GLN A 258 13.98 -8.12 27.93
C GLN A 258 13.13 -8.03 29.19
N TRP A 259 13.19 -9.09 30.01
CA TRP A 259 12.54 -9.13 31.32
C TRP A 259 13.59 -9.06 32.41
N THR A 260 13.32 -8.26 33.44
CA THR A 260 14.04 -8.31 34.72
C THR A 260 13.02 -8.64 35.79
N VAL A 261 13.20 -9.76 36.47
CA VAL A 261 12.30 -10.24 37.53
C VAL A 261 13.14 -10.50 38.76
N SER A 262 12.83 -9.82 39.86
CA SER A 262 13.46 -10.01 41.16
C SER A 262 12.40 -10.37 42.19
N LYS A 263 12.78 -11.17 43.20
CA LYS A 263 11.96 -11.31 44.40
C LYS A 263 11.97 -9.99 45.16
N ALA A 264 10.82 -9.56 45.66
CA ALA A 264 10.75 -8.51 46.67
C ALA A 264 10.76 -9.19 48.04
N ASP A 265 11.61 -8.73 48.95
CA ASP A 265 11.50 -9.09 50.36
C ASP A 265 10.19 -8.50 50.90
N LEU A 266 9.47 -9.28 51.73
CA LEU A 266 8.18 -8.88 52.32
C LEU A 266 8.33 -7.77 53.36
#